data_AF-A0A6V8E3J2-F1
#
_entry.id   AF-A0A6V8E3J2-F1
#
_cell.length_a   1.000
_cell.length_b   1.000
_cell.length_c   1.000
_cell.angle_alpha   90.00
_cell.angle_beta   90.00
_cell.angle_gamma   90.00
#
_symmetry.space_group_name_H-M   'P 1'
#
loop_
_entity.id
_entity.type
_entity.pdbx_description
1 polymer ?
#
loop_
_entity_poly.entity_id
_entity_poly.type
_entity_poly.pdbx_seq_one_letter_code
_entity_poly.pdbx_strand_id
1 'polypeptide(L)'
;MARNPRENLILGGFICIAFGAFFTVAEVYTLASTVGVLGIALFVIGMSLKSNIGLSKEAVRNWRPAEGKLPDAGRVMYRVDVTIDEPIESTIVCGPCGEITVHKGPKPDSFTCPECNIELWNAEEE
;
A
#
# COMPACT_ATOMS: atom_id res chain seq x y z
N MET A 1 -4.42 19.64 -4.58
CA MET A 1 -3.08 19.99 -4.06
C MET A 1 -3.30 20.36 -2.59
N ALA A 2 -3.33 19.41 -1.66
CA ALA A 2 -2.18 18.75 -1.08
C ALA A 2 -2.34 17.21 -1.04
N ARG A 3 -1.42 16.50 -1.72
CA ARG A 3 -1.21 15.06 -1.56
C ARG A 3 -0.34 14.90 -0.31
N ASN A 4 -0.76 14.06 0.64
CA ASN A 4 0.03 13.59 1.79
C ASN A 4 0.24 14.61 2.95
N PRO A 5 -0.73 14.76 3.88
CA PRO A 5 -0.57 15.62 5.07
C PRO A 5 0.63 15.24 5.94
N ARG A 6 0.99 13.95 5.97
CA ARG A 6 2.21 13.44 6.61
C ARG A 6 3.47 14.11 6.07
N GLU A 7 3.65 14.11 4.75
CA GLU A 7 4.85 14.66 4.10
C GLU A 7 4.97 16.17 4.32
N ASN A 8 3.85 16.88 4.23
CA ASN A 8 3.82 18.32 4.48
C ASN A 8 4.21 18.69 5.92
N LEU A 9 3.74 17.92 6.91
CA LEU A 9 4.10 18.14 8.31
C LEU A 9 5.57 17.84 8.59
N ILE A 10 6.10 16.76 8.02
CA ILE A 10 7.52 16.39 8.16
C ILE A 10 8.42 17.44 7.50
N LEU A 11 8.12 17.84 6.26
CA LEU A 11 8.89 18.86 5.53
C LEU A 11 8.79 20.23 6.20
N GLY A 12 7.58 20.64 6.58
CA GLY A 12 7.36 21.89 7.31
C GLY A 12 8.09 21.91 8.66
N GLY A 13 8.01 20.82 9.43
CA GLY A 13 8.73 20.65 10.69
C GLY A 13 10.25 20.73 10.51
N PHE A 14 10.80 20.06 9.50
CA PHE A 14 12.23 20.12 9.19
C PHE A 14 12.69 21.54 8.83
N ILE A 15 11.93 22.24 7.99
CA ILE A 15 12.21 23.63 7.62
C ILE A 15 12.21 24.53 8.87
N CYS A 16 11.19 24.41 9.74
CA CYS A 16 11.12 25.16 10.99
C CYS A 16 12.31 24.86 11.92
N ILE A 17 12.74 23.61 12.05
CA ILE A 17 13.93 23.24 12.84
C ILE A 17 15.19 23.91 12.29
N ALA A 18 15.39 23.88 10.96
CA ALA A 18 16.53 24.52 10.31
C ALA A 18 16.55 26.04 10.54
N PHE A 19 15.40 26.71 10.39
CA PHE A 19 15.28 28.15 10.67
C PHE A 19 15.48 28.47 12.17
N GLY A 20 14.95 27.66 13.07
CA GLY A 20 15.17 27.81 14.52
C GLY A 20 16.66 27.73 14.88
N ALA A 21 17.40 26.79 14.28
CA ALA A 21 18.84 26.69 14.44
C ALA A 21 19.57 27.92 13.89
N PHE A 22 19.17 28.40 12.70
CA PHE A 22 19.74 29.62 12.11
C PHE A 22 19.51 30.86 12.98
N PHE A 23 18.31 31.04 13.53
CA PHE A 23 18.01 32.14 14.45
C PHE A 23 18.81 32.08 15.76
N THR A 24 19.23 30.88 16.17
CA THR A 24 20.12 30.71 17.33
C THR A 24 21.50 31.31 17.04
N VAL A 25 22.03 31.10 15.84
CA VAL A 25 23.30 31.70 15.39
C VAL A 25 23.20 33.22 15.26
N ALA A 26 22.03 33.72 14.88
CA ALA A 26 21.74 35.16 14.81
C ALA A 26 21.40 35.82 16.17
N GLU A 27 21.54 35.09 17.28
CA GLU A 27 21.24 35.55 18.65
C GLU A 27 19.77 35.98 18.90
N VAL A 28 18.83 35.53 18.04
CA VAL A 28 17.40 35.84 18.17
C VAL A 28 16.66 34.72 18.90
N TYR A 29 16.98 34.55 20.19
CA TYR A 29 16.58 33.35 20.97
C TYR A 29 15.08 33.12 21.13
N THR A 30 14.27 34.19 21.19
CA THR A 30 12.80 34.07 21.31
C THR A 30 12.17 33.49 20.04
N LEU A 31 12.62 33.94 18.87
CA LEU A 31 12.19 33.36 17.59
C LEU A 31 12.81 31.98 17.37
N ALA A 32 14.08 31.78 17.73
CA ALA A 32 14.74 30.50 17.63
C ALA A 32 14.01 29.40 18.41
N SER A 33 13.68 29.66 19.68
CA SER A 33 12.98 28.71 20.55
C SER A 33 11.56 28.43 20.06
N THR A 34 10.78 29.46 19.72
CA THR A 34 9.40 29.28 19.25
C THR A 34 9.32 28.52 17.93
N VAL A 35 10.09 28.94 16.93
CA VAL A 35 10.11 28.29 15.59
C VAL A 35 10.71 26.89 15.67
N GLY A 36 11.79 26.71 16.43
CA GLY A 36 12.44 25.41 16.61
C GLY A 36 11.56 24.39 17.33
N VAL A 37 10.96 24.77 18.47
CA VAL A 37 10.07 23.87 19.25
C VAL A 37 8.82 23.51 18.45
N LEU A 38 8.21 24.48 17.77
CA LEU A 38 7.08 24.20 16.88
C LEU A 38 7.49 23.25 15.73
N GLY A 39 8.68 23.45 15.16
CA GLY A 39 9.23 22.56 14.12
C GLY A 39 9.37 21.11 14.60
N ILE A 40 9.91 20.92 15.82
CA ILE A 40 10.01 19.60 16.46
C ILE A 40 8.62 18.98 16.62
N ALA A 41 7.65 19.74 17.14
CA ALA A 41 6.28 19.24 17.33
C ALA A 41 5.64 18.81 16.00
N LEU A 42 5.75 19.63 14.95
CA LEU A 42 5.25 19.31 13.61
C LEU A 42 5.93 18.06 13.03
N PHE A 43 7.25 17.92 13.23
CA PHE A 43 8.00 16.77 12.76
C PHE A 43 7.58 15.48 13.46
N VAL A 44 7.42 15.50 14.79
CA VAL A 44 6.95 14.34 15.58
C VAL A 44 5.52 13.95 15.21
N ILE A 45 4.61 14.93 15.11
CA ILE A 45 3.24 14.68 14.66
C ILE A 45 3.25 14.09 13.24
N GLY A 46 4.03 14.67 12.34
CA GLY A 46 4.26 14.17 10.98
C GLY A 46 4.71 12.72 10.95
N MET A 47 5.72 12.33 11.76
CA MET A 47 6.19 10.95 11.83
C MET A 47 5.13 9.98 12.37
N SER A 48 4.25 10.43 13.26
CA SER A 48 3.18 9.61 13.84
C SER A 48 2.01 9.33 12.89
N LEU A 49 1.86 10.13 11.81
CA LEU A 49 0.81 9.93 10.82
C LEU A 49 1.15 8.75 9.90
N LYS A 50 0.15 7.90 9.65
CA LYS A 50 0.24 6.84 8.63
C LYS A 50 0.36 7.47 7.24
N SER A 51 1.22 6.89 6.41
CA SER A 51 1.30 7.26 5.01
C SER A 51 0.14 6.64 4.24
N ASN A 52 -0.63 7.47 3.54
CA ASN A 52 -1.62 7.00 2.55
C ASN A 52 -0.93 6.88 1.16
N ILE A 53 0.19 6.17 1.07
CA ILE A 53 0.93 5.95 -0.20
C ILE A 53 0.33 4.74 -0.95
N GLY A 54 -0.99 4.52 -0.81
CA GLY A 54 -1.71 3.43 -1.46
C GLY A 54 -2.44 3.87 -2.73
N LEU A 55 -2.96 2.89 -3.47
CA LEU A 55 -3.92 3.14 -4.55
C LEU A 55 -5.24 3.68 -3.98
N SER A 56 -5.97 4.47 -4.76
CA SER A 56 -7.33 4.83 -4.37
C SER A 56 -8.23 3.59 -4.41
N LYS A 57 -9.29 3.55 -3.60
CA LYS A 57 -10.26 2.43 -3.59
C LYS A 57 -10.83 2.13 -4.99
N GLU A 58 -10.97 3.15 -5.84
CA GLU A 58 -11.38 3.01 -7.24
C GLU A 58 -10.29 2.37 -8.11
N ALA A 59 -9.03 2.79 -7.95
CA ALA A 59 -7.92 2.22 -8.68
C ALA A 59 -7.66 0.76 -8.28
N VAL A 60 -7.83 0.42 -6.98
CA VAL A 60 -7.76 -0.97 -6.49
C VAL A 60 -8.84 -1.83 -7.15
N ARG A 61 -10.11 -1.40 -7.13
CA ARG A 61 -11.22 -2.16 -7.76
C ARG A 61 -11.09 -2.33 -9.27
N ASN A 62 -10.51 -1.35 -9.94
CA ASN A 62 -10.31 -1.38 -11.40
C ASN A 62 -9.05 -2.15 -11.80
N TRP A 63 -8.22 -2.55 -10.84
CA TRP A 63 -7.03 -3.33 -11.12
C TRP A 63 -7.42 -4.75 -11.54
N ARG A 64 -6.83 -5.23 -12.65
CA ARG A 64 -7.01 -6.60 -13.15
C ARG A 64 -5.66 -7.16 -13.61
N PRO A 65 -5.38 -8.45 -13.35
CA PRO A 65 -4.19 -9.11 -13.86
C PRO A 65 -4.29 -9.29 -15.38
N ALA A 66 -3.13 -9.50 -16.02
CA ALA A 66 -3.09 -9.80 -17.45
C ALA A 66 -3.81 -11.12 -17.75
N GLU A 67 -4.72 -11.08 -18.72
CA GLU A 67 -5.41 -12.26 -19.24
C GLU A 67 -4.44 -13.13 -20.05
N GLY A 68 -4.51 -14.45 -19.86
CA GLY A 68 -3.73 -15.39 -20.64
C GLY A 68 -3.55 -16.74 -19.96
N LYS A 69 -3.37 -17.78 -20.78
CA LYS A 69 -3.01 -19.12 -20.29
C LYS A 69 -1.59 -19.09 -19.74
N LEU A 70 -1.42 -19.70 -18.56
CA LEU A 70 -0.09 -19.92 -18.00
C LEU A 70 0.57 -21.10 -18.72
N PRO A 71 1.90 -21.08 -18.92
CA PRO A 71 2.60 -22.20 -19.52
C PRO A 71 2.46 -23.45 -18.66
N ASP A 72 2.34 -24.61 -19.31
CA ASP A 72 2.28 -25.90 -18.63
C ASP A 72 3.66 -26.26 -18.05
N ALA A 73 3.70 -26.54 -16.75
CA ALA A 73 4.90 -26.86 -16.00
C ALA A 73 4.85 -28.27 -15.37
N GLY A 74 3.95 -29.15 -15.83
CA GLY A 74 3.78 -30.49 -15.28
C GLY A 74 3.00 -30.55 -13.95
N ARG A 75 2.46 -29.40 -13.51
CA ARG A 75 1.52 -29.24 -12.40
C ARG A 75 0.50 -28.18 -12.76
N VAL A 76 -0.67 -28.19 -12.12
CA VAL A 76 -1.69 -27.16 -12.32
C VAL A 76 -1.12 -25.81 -11.86
N MET A 77 -0.91 -24.90 -12.80
CA MET A 77 -0.42 -23.55 -12.51
C MET A 77 -1.60 -22.64 -12.22
N TYR A 78 -1.42 -21.72 -11.28
CA TYR A 78 -2.39 -20.69 -10.94
C TYR A 78 -1.66 -19.43 -10.46
N ARG A 79 -2.31 -18.27 -10.58
CA ARG A 79 -1.81 -17.01 -10.03
C ARG A 79 -2.86 -16.44 -9.08
N VAL A 80 -2.43 -16.05 -7.89
CA VAL A 80 -3.29 -15.35 -6.91
C VAL A 80 -2.64 -14.01 -6.61
N ASP A 81 -3.33 -12.93 -6.94
CA ASP A 81 -2.95 -11.58 -6.55
C ASP A 81 -3.93 -11.09 -5.47
N VAL A 82 -3.43 -10.70 -4.31
CA VAL A 82 -4.24 -10.14 -3.22
C VAL A 82 -3.92 -8.66 -3.10
N THR A 83 -4.96 -7.82 -3.06
CA THR A 83 -4.78 -6.38 -2.85
C THR A 83 -4.29 -6.12 -1.42
N ILE A 84 -3.29 -5.24 -1.30
CA ILE A 84 -2.74 -4.80 -0.01
C ILE A 84 -3.57 -3.66 0.58
N ASP A 85 -4.05 -2.76 -0.29
CA ASP A 85 -4.91 -1.64 0.07
C ASP A 85 -6.39 -2.05 0.04
N GLU A 86 -7.22 -1.39 0.84
CA GLU A 86 -8.67 -1.63 0.82
C GLU A 86 -9.30 -1.28 -0.55
N PRO A 87 -10.26 -2.07 -1.04
CA PRO A 87 -10.77 -3.31 -0.45
C PRO A 87 -9.80 -4.49 -0.62
N ILE A 88 -9.65 -5.32 0.42
CA ILE A 88 -8.87 -6.56 0.37
C ILE A 88 -9.66 -7.58 -0.44
N GLU A 89 -9.16 -7.89 -1.64
CA GLU A 89 -9.76 -8.78 -2.62
C GLU A 89 -8.65 -9.62 -3.24
N SER A 90 -8.96 -10.88 -3.52
CA SER A 90 -8.06 -11.83 -4.17
C SER A 90 -8.54 -12.08 -5.59
N THR A 91 -7.69 -11.81 -6.57
CA THR A 91 -7.92 -12.14 -7.97
C THR A 91 -7.15 -13.40 -8.32
N ILE A 92 -7.86 -14.41 -8.81
CA ILE A 92 -7.35 -15.75 -9.05
C ILE A 92 -7.42 -16.03 -10.55
N VAL A 93 -6.27 -16.31 -11.14
CA VAL A 93 -6.15 -16.71 -12.55
C VAL A 93 -5.87 -18.21 -12.63
N CYS A 94 -6.79 -18.92 -13.27
CA CYS A 94 -6.64 -20.35 -13.55
C CYS A 94 -5.66 -20.55 -14.71
N GLY A 95 -4.58 -21.31 -14.53
CA GLY A 95 -3.61 -21.57 -15.60
C GLY A 95 -4.16 -22.35 -16.80
N PRO A 96 -4.90 -23.45 -16.61
CA PRO A 96 -5.46 -24.26 -17.69
C PRO A 96 -6.46 -23.54 -18.62
N CYS A 97 -7.45 -22.85 -18.06
CA CYS A 97 -8.50 -22.20 -18.84
C CYS A 97 -8.25 -20.70 -19.06
N GLY A 98 -7.49 -20.05 -18.18
CA GLY A 98 -7.24 -18.60 -18.23
C GLY A 98 -8.30 -17.76 -17.53
N GLU A 99 -9.32 -18.38 -16.91
CA GLU A 99 -10.40 -17.66 -16.23
C GLU A 99 -9.89 -16.85 -15.04
N ILE A 100 -10.41 -15.63 -14.91
CA ILE A 100 -10.11 -14.71 -13.83
C ILE A 100 -11.32 -14.63 -12.89
N THR A 101 -11.17 -15.18 -11.69
CA THR A 101 -12.19 -15.08 -10.63
C THR A 101 -11.77 -14.07 -9.58
N VAL A 102 -12.66 -13.15 -9.23
CA VAL A 102 -12.46 -12.21 -8.11
C VAL A 102 -13.19 -12.75 -6.88
N HIS A 103 -12.44 -12.93 -5.81
CA HIS A 103 -12.94 -13.36 -4.51
C HIS A 103 -12.76 -12.24 -3.47
N LYS A 104 -13.78 -12.00 -2.65
CA LYS A 104 -13.76 -10.95 -1.63
C LYS A 104 -13.00 -11.43 -0.40
N GLY A 105 -12.01 -10.67 0.04
CA GLY A 105 -11.17 -11.01 1.19
C GLY A 105 -9.79 -11.56 0.79
N PRO A 106 -9.07 -12.17 1.76
CA PRO A 106 -7.75 -12.73 1.52
C PRO A 106 -7.80 -13.98 0.63
N LYS A 107 -6.63 -14.51 0.27
CA LYS A 107 -6.49 -15.79 -0.43
C LYS A 107 -7.26 -16.87 0.35
N PRO A 108 -8.20 -17.60 -0.29
CA PRO A 108 -8.93 -18.69 0.36
C PRO A 108 -8.02 -19.93 0.56
N ASP A 109 -8.35 -20.75 1.55
CA ASP A 109 -7.57 -21.94 1.92
C ASP A 109 -7.58 -23.02 0.83
N SER A 110 -8.69 -23.13 0.09
CA SER A 110 -8.80 -23.98 -1.10
C SER A 110 -9.56 -23.24 -2.20
N PHE A 111 -9.30 -23.62 -3.45
CA PHE A 111 -10.01 -23.02 -4.57
C PHE A 111 -10.09 -23.95 -5.77
N THR A 112 -11.32 -24.10 -6.28
CA THR A 112 -11.63 -24.83 -7.51
C THR A 112 -12.09 -23.83 -8.56
N CYS A 113 -11.53 -23.93 -9.77
CA CYS A 113 -11.91 -23.04 -10.86
C CYS A 113 -13.38 -23.27 -11.26
N PRO A 114 -14.23 -22.23 -11.32
CA PRO A 114 -15.65 -22.38 -11.66
C PRO A 114 -15.91 -22.74 -13.12
N GLU A 115 -14.95 -22.51 -14.02
CA GLU A 115 -15.11 -22.78 -15.46
C GLU A 115 -14.70 -24.21 -15.84
N CYS A 116 -13.50 -24.64 -15.44
CA CYS A 116 -12.95 -25.96 -15.79
C CYS A 116 -13.09 -27.01 -14.67
N ASN A 117 -13.59 -26.63 -13.49
CA ASN A 117 -13.81 -27.49 -12.34
C ASN A 117 -12.55 -28.24 -11.86
N ILE A 118 -11.37 -27.67 -12.13
CA ILE A 118 -10.07 -28.17 -11.67
C ILE A 118 -9.76 -27.54 -10.31
N GLU A 119 -9.39 -28.36 -9.34
CA GLU A 119 -8.86 -27.91 -8.06
C GLU A 119 -7.46 -27.30 -8.27
N LEU A 120 -7.30 -26.03 -7.89
CA LEU A 120 -6.05 -25.31 -8.07
C LEU A 120 -5.11 -25.50 -6.88
N TRP A 121 -5.65 -25.41 -5.65
CA TRP A 121 -4.93 -25.69 -4.42
C TRP A 121 -5.90 -26.06 -3.29
N ASN A 122 -5.34 -26.73 -2.29
CA ASN A 122 -5.98 -27.03 -1.03
C ASN A 122 -4.93 -27.01 0.09
N ALA A 123 -5.05 -26.09 1.04
CA ALA A 123 -4.08 -25.90 2.12
C ALA A 123 -4.02 -27.09 3.11
N GLU A 124 -5.01 -27.99 3.11
CA GLU A 124 -4.96 -29.22 3.92
C GLU A 124 -4.09 -30.32 3.28
N GLU A 125 -3.84 -30.24 1.97
CA GLU A 125 -3.06 -31.22 1.21
C GLU A 125 -1.59 -30.79 0.96
N GLU A 126 -1.25 -29.51 1.22
CA GLU A 126 0.13 -28.95 1.18
C GLU A 126 0.86 -29.07 2.52
#